data_AF-A0AAX0Q961-F1
#
_entry.id   AF-A0AAX0Q961-F1
#
_cell.length_a   1.000
_cell.length_b   1.000
_cell.length_c   1.000
_cell.angle_alpha   90.00
_cell.angle_beta   90.00
_cell.angle_gamma   90.00
#
_symmetry.space_group_name_H-M   'P 1'
#
loop_
_entity.id
_entity.type
_entity.pdbx_description
1 polymer ?
#
loop_
_entity_poly.entity_id
_entity_poly.type
_entity_poly.pdbx_seq_one_letter_code
_entity_poly.pdbx_strand_id
1 'polypeptide(L)' 'MDRVTIRLPPQQVELLEKLVQTGEFPTISEAVRYAVREYLSKRGDRIVRDNDQIVTFDARL' A
#
# COMPACT_ATOMS: atom_id res chain seq x y z
N MET A 1 8.30 10.15 2.18
CA MET A 1 7.66 8.83 2.02
C MET A 1 8.47 7.85 2.83
N ASP A 2 7.84 7.15 3.75
CA ASP A 2 8.51 6.17 4.59
C ASP A 2 8.80 4.88 3.78
N ARG A 3 9.94 4.25 4.07
CA ARG A 3 10.35 3.00 3.39
C ARG A 3 9.82 1.80 4.16
N VAL A 4 9.09 0.94 3.48
CA VAL A 4 8.57 -0.31 4.03
C VAL A 4 9.22 -1.48 3.29
N THR A 5 9.65 -2.51 4.04
CA THR A 5 10.14 -3.78 3.47
C THR A 5 9.12 -4.87 3.76
N ILE A 6 8.60 -5.52 2.71
CA ILE A 6 7.61 -6.61 2.81
C ILE A 6 8.12 -7.86 2.11
N ARG A 7 7.64 -9.03 2.53
CA ARG A 7 7.85 -10.28 1.79
C ARG A 7 6.60 -10.59 0.98
N LEU A 8 6.80 -10.86 -0.31
CA LEU A 8 5.74 -11.25 -1.23
C LEU A 8 6.03 -12.65 -1.75
N PRO A 9 5.00 -13.46 -2.05
CA PRO A 9 5.16 -14.69 -2.81
C PRO A 9 5.88 -14.43 -4.14
N PRO A 10 6.77 -15.34 -4.58
CA PRO A 10 7.56 -15.12 -5.79
C PRO A 10 6.69 -14.89 -7.03
N GLN A 11 5.56 -15.59 -7.13
CA GLN A 11 4.60 -15.41 -8.24
C GLN A 11 4.05 -13.98 -8.30
N GLN A 12 3.87 -13.32 -7.16
CA GLN A 12 3.39 -11.93 -7.13
C GLN A 12 4.48 -10.94 -7.55
N VAL A 13 5.74 -11.22 -7.19
CA VAL A 13 6.88 -10.41 -7.62
C VAL A 13 7.05 -10.49 -9.14
N GLU A 14 6.96 -11.69 -9.71
CA GLU A 14 7.01 -11.89 -11.18
C GLU A 14 5.90 -11.15 -11.91
N LEU A 15 4.68 -11.13 -11.36
CA LEU A 15 3.58 -10.36 -11.94
C LEU A 15 3.86 -8.85 -11.89
N LEU A 16 4.38 -8.34 -10.78
CA LEU A 16 4.77 -6.93 -10.65
C LEU A 16 5.90 -6.56 -11.63
N GLU A 17 6.87 -7.44 -11.84
CA GLU A 17 7.93 -7.25 -12.83
C GLU A 17 7.37 -7.20 -14.25
N LYS A 18 6.39 -8.05 -14.59
CA LYS A 18 5.72 -8.00 -15.89
C LYS A 18 5.01 -6.67 -16.13
N LEU A 19 4.32 -6.13 -15.11
CA LEU A 19 3.67 -4.82 -15.22
C LEU A 19 4.66 -3.68 -15.53
N VAL A 20 5.90 -3.80 -15.04
CA VAL A 20 6.96 -2.84 -15.38
C VAL A 20 7.50 -3.11 -16.79
N GLN A 21 7.71 -4.37 -17.15
CA GLN A 21 8.19 -4.76 -18.48
C GLN A 21 7.23 -4.36 -19.61
N THR A 22 5.92 -4.41 -19.37
CA THR A 22 4.91 -3.95 -20.34
C THR A 22 4.79 -2.43 -20.42
N GLY A 23 5.47 -1.70 -19.52
CA GLY A 23 5.42 -0.25 -19.44
C GLY A 23 4.16 0.30 -18.77
N GLU A 24 3.34 -0.56 -18.16
CA GLU A 24 2.12 -0.13 -17.43
C GLU A 24 2.48 0.68 -16.18
N PHE A 25 3.57 0.28 -15.50
CA PHE A 25 4.13 1.04 -14.38
C PHE A 25 5.63 1.31 -14.57
N PRO A 26 6.13 2.46 -14.13
CA PRO A 26 7.54 2.81 -14.27
C PRO A 26 8.45 1.98 -13.34
N THR A 27 7.93 1.53 -12.19
CA THR A 27 8.67 0.71 -11.21
C THR A 27 7.73 -0.19 -10.44
N ILE A 28 8.27 -1.24 -9.82
CA ILE A 28 7.54 -2.12 -8.90
C ILE A 28 6.96 -1.31 -7.74
N SER A 29 7.72 -0.34 -7.21
CA SER A 29 7.28 0.50 -6.11
C SER A 29 6.03 1.32 -6.46
N GLU A 30 5.92 1.81 -7.70
CA GLU A 30 4.73 2.53 -8.14
C GLU A 30 3.53 1.61 -8.35
N ALA A 31 3.74 0.42 -8.93
CA ALA A 31 2.67 -0.59 -9.04
C ALA A 31 2.10 -0.98 -7.67
N VAL A 32 2.97 -1.23 -6.69
CA VAL A 32 2.58 -1.54 -5.30
C VAL A 32 1.86 -0.35 -4.66
N ARG A 33 2.37 0.87 -4.82
CA ARG A 33 1.75 2.08 -4.27
C ARG A 33 0.35 2.29 -4.84
N TYR A 34 0.16 2.06 -6.14
CA TYR A 34 -1.15 2.13 -6.78
C TYR A 34 -2.12 1.09 -6.19
N ALA A 35 -1.69 -0.18 -6.09
CA ALA A 35 -2.51 -1.24 -5.51
C ALA A 35 -2.92 -0.96 -4.06
N VAL A 36 -1.99 -0.48 -3.22
CA VAL A 36 -2.27 -0.11 -1.82
C VAL A 36 -3.26 1.07 -1.77
N ARG A 37 -3.07 2.09 -2.59
CA ARG A 37 -3.99 3.25 -2.64
C ARG A 37 -5.40 2.81 -3.05
N GLU A 38 -5.52 2.04 -4.12
CA GLU A 38 -6.80 1.50 -4.58
C GLU A 38 -7.50 0.66 -3.50
N TYR A 39 -6.74 -0.19 -2.81
CA TYR A 39 -7.25 -1.02 -1.73
C TYR A 39 -7.76 -0.19 -0.54
N LEU A 40 -7.01 0.85 -0.16
CA LEU A 40 -7.41 1.76 0.93
C LEU A 40 -8.59 2.65 0.54
N SER A 41 -8.60 3.21 -0.67
CA SER A 41 -9.71 4.03 -1.18
C SER A 41 -11.02 3.25 -1.21
N LYS A 42 -11.00 1.99 -1.68
CA LYS A 42 -12.17 1.11 -1.68
C LYS A 42 -12.66 0.71 -0.28
N ARG A 43 -11.83 0.90 0.76
CA ARG A 43 -12.13 0.61 2.17
C ARG A 43 -12.23 1.87 3.03
N GLY A 44 -12.22 3.05 2.39
CA GLY A 44 -12.02 4.35 3.02
C GLY A 44 -12.94 4.67 4.19
N ASP A 45 -14.16 4.12 4.20
CA ASP A 45 -15.12 4.40 5.29
C ASP A 45 -14.82 3.72 6.62
N ARG A 46 -13.99 2.66 6.64
CA ARG A 46 -13.74 1.89 7.86
C ARG A 46 -12.39 2.21 8.52
N ILE A 47 -11.36 2.53 7.73
CA ILE A 47 -9.98 2.71 8.22
C ILE A 47 -9.72 4.13 8.73
N VAL A 48 -10.40 5.15 8.17
CA VAL A 48 -10.28 6.53 8.66
C VAL A 48 -10.82 6.67 10.09
N ARG A 49 -11.88 5.92 10.44
CA ARG A 49 -12.46 5.93 11.80
C ARG A 49 -11.51 5.36 12.86
N ASP A 50 -10.72 4.35 12.51
CA ASP A 50 -9.77 3.72 13.44
C ASP A 50 -8.54 4.61 13.69
N ASN A 51 -8.11 5.41 12.70
CA ASN A 51 -6.98 6.33 12.89
C ASN A 51 -7.30 7.44 13.90
N ASP A 52 -8.51 8.02 13.87
CA ASP A 52 -8.95 9.03 14.86
C ASP A 52 -8.92 8.50 16.30
N GLN A 53 -9.18 7.21 16.48
CA GLN A 53 -9.07 6.56 17.79
C GLN A 53 -7.61 6.47 18.24
N ILE A 54 -6.68 6.07 17.35
CA ILE A 54 -5.26 5.88 17.69
C ILE A 54 -4.60 7.19 18.12
N VAL A 55 -4.84 8.31 17.42
CA VAL A 55 -4.26 9.62 17.81
C VAL A 55 -4.78 10.10 19.17
N THR A 56 -6.01 9.72 19.52
CA THR A 56 -6.64 10.08 20.81
C THR A 56 -6.04 9.29 22.00
N PHE A 57 -5.46 8.11 21.75
CA PHE A 57 -4.78 7.33 22.80
C PHE A 57 -3.37 7.85 23.10
N ASP A 58 -2.61 8.27 22.09
CA ASP A 58 -1.24 8.80 22.30
C ASP A 58 -1.22 10.19 22.98
N ALA A 59 -2.30 10.96 22.89
CA ALA A 59 -2.40 12.27 23.55
C ALA A 59 -2.70 12.21 25.06
N ARG A 60 -2.79 11.02 25.66
CA ARG A 60 -3.13 10.80 27.09
C ARG A 60 -2.06 10.07 27.91
N LEU A 61 -0.86 9.89 27.38
CA LEU A 61 0.29 9.28 28.10
C LEU A 61 1.39 10.29 28.40
#